data_AF-A0A9P9FYG6-F1
#
_entry.id   AF-A0A9P9FYG6-F1
#
_cell.length_a   1.000
_cell.length_b   1.000
_cell.length_c   1.000
_cell.angle_alpha   90.00
_cell.angle_beta   90.00
_cell.angle_gamma   90.00
#
_symmetry.space_group_name_H-M   'P 1'
#
loop_
_entity.id
_entity.type
_entity.pdbx_description
1 polymer ?
#
loop_
_entity_poly.entity_id
_entity_poly.type
_entity_poly.pdbx_seq_one_letter_code
_entity_poly.pdbx_strand_id
1 'polypeptide(L)'
;MARTRDLRPKSLTPDEEKILSTCHAMSKLTQEQWGAFNAWVAANSPPRRDAKSWIATTHDLEYNTFSTSEIGLLIKRAKFLYGMEIPNQNSQKEFVWRKVRDHDIANLYEKTGLMSIYDFTSCVIKSNGILTAKLAQALQKSITILEDVPLDSKDWHPGSED
;
A
#
# COMPACT_ATOMS: atom_id res chain seq x y z
N MET A 1 0.07 -23.08 23.49
CA MET A 1 0.98 -23.54 22.42
C MET A 1 1.34 -22.36 21.52
N ALA A 2 2.56 -21.86 21.61
CA ALA A 2 3.03 -20.77 20.74
C ALA A 2 3.20 -21.33 19.31
N ARG A 3 2.43 -20.80 18.35
CA ARG A 3 2.67 -21.08 16.93
C ARG A 3 4.02 -20.47 16.56
N THR A 4 5.06 -21.28 16.50
CA THR A 4 6.33 -20.93 15.85
C THR A 4 5.99 -20.59 14.40
N ARG A 5 5.91 -19.29 14.08
CA ARG A 5 5.77 -18.84 12.70
C ARG A 5 7.06 -19.22 12.00
N ASP A 6 6.98 -20.16 11.08
CA ASP A 6 8.10 -20.47 10.20
C ASP A 6 8.42 -19.21 9.39
N LEU A 7 9.54 -18.55 9.75
CA LEU A 7 10.01 -17.30 9.14
C LEU A 7 10.80 -17.56 7.85
N ARG A 8 10.96 -18.82 7.45
CA ARG A 8 11.60 -19.14 6.18
C ARG A 8 10.84 -18.46 5.04
N PRO A 9 11.56 -17.81 4.11
CA PRO A 9 10.93 -17.30 2.92
C PRO A 9 10.25 -18.46 2.18
N LYS A 10 8.95 -18.29 1.95
CA LYS A 10 8.15 -19.26 1.19
C LYS A 10 8.09 -18.80 -0.26
N SER A 11 8.19 -19.76 -1.16
CA SER A 11 7.87 -19.53 -2.57
C SER A 11 6.45 -19.00 -2.71
N LEU A 12 6.15 -18.50 -3.90
CA LEU A 12 4.76 -18.20 -4.24
C LEU A 12 3.94 -19.50 -4.25
N THR A 13 2.68 -19.41 -3.84
CA THR A 13 1.71 -20.50 -4.04
C THR A 13 1.26 -20.52 -5.51
N PRO A 14 0.69 -21.63 -6.01
CA PRO A 14 0.17 -21.69 -7.37
C PRO A 14 -0.85 -20.57 -7.69
N ASP A 15 -1.69 -20.21 -6.72
CA ASP A 15 -2.65 -19.12 -6.86
C ASP A 15 -1.96 -17.75 -6.96
N GLU A 16 -0.91 -17.52 -6.17
CA GLU A 16 -0.11 -16.29 -6.23
C GLU A 16 0.68 -16.20 -7.54
N GLU A 17 1.22 -17.32 -8.04
CA GLU A 17 1.85 -17.38 -9.36
C GLU A 17 0.85 -17.11 -10.47
N LYS A 18 -0.38 -17.60 -10.35
CA LYS A 18 -1.46 -17.30 -11.28
C LYS A 18 -1.79 -15.81 -11.32
N ILE A 19 -1.86 -15.15 -10.17
CA ILE A 19 -2.09 -13.69 -10.10
C ILE A 19 -1.00 -12.96 -10.88
N LEU A 20 0.28 -13.30 -10.67
CA LEU A 20 1.37 -12.68 -11.41
C LEU A 20 1.32 -13.05 -12.90
N SER A 21 1.07 -14.30 -13.28
CA SER A 21 1.07 -14.69 -14.69
C SER A 21 -0.07 -14.05 -15.49
N THR A 22 -1.20 -13.74 -14.85
CA THR A 22 -2.31 -12.99 -15.47
C THR A 22 -2.08 -11.48 -15.53
N CYS A 23 -1.07 -10.96 -14.84
CA CYS A 23 -0.76 -9.54 -14.82
C CYS A 23 -0.07 -9.15 -16.13
N HIS A 24 -0.79 -8.46 -17.02
CA HIS A 24 -0.23 -7.94 -18.28
C HIS A 24 0.95 -6.99 -18.04
N ALA A 25 1.09 -6.39 -16.85
CA ALA A 25 2.26 -5.59 -16.54
C ALA A 25 3.54 -6.41 -16.35
N MET A 26 3.44 -7.72 -16.07
CA MET A 26 4.62 -8.59 -15.94
C MET A 26 5.39 -8.75 -17.25
N SER A 27 4.70 -8.68 -18.39
CA SER A 27 5.34 -8.71 -19.70
C SER A 27 5.98 -7.39 -20.09
N LYS A 28 5.73 -6.30 -19.36
CA LYS A 28 6.38 -5.00 -19.57
C LYS A 28 7.81 -4.95 -19.00
N LEU A 29 8.17 -5.88 -18.11
CA LEU A 29 9.50 -5.95 -17.54
C LEU A 29 10.34 -7.03 -18.24
N THR A 30 11.51 -6.64 -18.73
CA THR A 30 12.48 -7.58 -19.32
C THR A 30 13.14 -8.42 -18.24
N GLN A 31 13.77 -9.53 -18.64
CA GLN A 31 14.47 -10.43 -17.71
C GLN A 31 15.62 -9.74 -16.95
N GLU A 32 16.31 -8.79 -17.57
CA GLU A 32 17.35 -7.99 -16.92
C GLU A 32 16.76 -7.06 -15.86
N GLN A 33 15.63 -6.42 -16.15
CA GLN A 33 14.91 -5.54 -15.22
C GLN A 33 14.39 -6.33 -14.01
N TRP A 34 13.93 -7.57 -14.23
CA TRP A 34 13.60 -8.50 -13.14
C TRP A 34 14.80 -8.82 -12.26
N GLY A 35 15.96 -9.07 -12.87
CA GLY A 35 17.21 -9.30 -12.14
C GLY A 35 17.60 -8.10 -11.28
N ALA A 36 17.56 -6.90 -11.86
CA ALA A 36 17.86 -5.64 -11.18
C ALA A 36 16.91 -5.37 -10.01
N PHE A 37 15.60 -5.59 -10.21
CA PHE A 37 14.61 -5.47 -9.16
C PHE A 37 14.88 -6.44 -8.01
N ASN A 38 15.14 -7.71 -8.31
CA ASN A 38 15.37 -8.71 -7.27
C ASN A 38 16.64 -8.41 -6.45
N ALA A 39 17.73 -8.02 -7.12
CA ALA A 39 18.97 -7.61 -6.46
C ALA A 39 18.76 -6.37 -5.58
N TRP A 40 18.00 -5.39 -6.07
CA TRP A 40 17.66 -4.19 -5.31
C TRP A 40 16.78 -4.52 -4.09
N VAL A 41 15.78 -5.39 -4.24
CA VAL A 41 14.96 -5.87 -3.12
C VAL A 41 15.81 -6.59 -2.09
N ALA A 42 16.76 -7.41 -2.53
CA ALA A 42 17.68 -8.12 -1.64
C ALA A 42 18.54 -7.15 -0.82
N ALA A 43 19.10 -6.13 -1.47
CA ALA A 43 19.93 -5.14 -0.81
C ALA A 43 19.16 -4.21 0.14
N ASN A 44 17.91 -3.86 -0.19
CA ASN A 44 17.19 -2.77 0.49
C ASN A 44 16.00 -3.23 1.35
N SER A 45 15.53 -4.48 1.19
CA SER A 45 14.32 -4.99 1.84
C SER A 45 13.13 -4.00 1.83
N PRO A 46 12.78 -3.44 0.65
CA PRO A 46 11.89 -2.30 0.52
C PRO A 46 10.44 -2.63 0.96
N PRO A 47 9.70 -1.65 1.46
CA PRO A 47 8.24 -1.73 1.53
C PRO A 47 7.62 -1.69 0.11
N ARG A 48 6.35 -2.07 0.03
CA ARG A 48 5.60 -2.10 -1.26
C ARG A 48 5.59 -0.75 -1.98
N ARG A 49 5.53 0.35 -1.23
CA ARG A 49 5.52 1.71 -1.80
C ARG A 49 6.82 2.06 -2.50
N ASP A 50 7.95 1.76 -1.87
CA ASP A 50 9.27 2.08 -2.43
C ASP A 50 9.56 1.18 -3.64
N ALA A 51 9.12 -0.08 -3.59
CA ALA A 51 9.20 -0.97 -4.75
C ALA A 51 8.34 -0.49 -5.93
N LYS A 52 7.14 0.05 -5.67
CA LYS A 52 6.33 0.71 -6.70
C LYS A 52 7.05 1.90 -7.31
N SER A 53 7.57 2.78 -6.46
CA SER A 53 8.31 3.96 -6.91
C SER A 53 9.52 3.56 -7.74
N TRP A 54 10.30 2.59 -7.29
CA TRP A 54 11.50 2.14 -7.98
C TRP A 54 11.19 1.56 -9.36
N ILE A 55 10.14 0.74 -9.48
CA ILE A 55 9.72 0.20 -10.77
C ILE A 55 9.28 1.33 -11.71
N ALA A 56 8.49 2.28 -11.22
CA ALA A 56 8.01 3.41 -12.01
C ALA A 56 9.16 4.29 -12.52
N THR A 57 10.10 4.66 -11.64
CA THR A 57 11.20 5.57 -11.98
C THR A 57 12.30 4.92 -12.82
N THR A 58 12.56 3.63 -12.61
CA THR A 58 13.67 2.93 -13.29
C THR A 58 13.27 2.44 -14.68
N HIS A 59 11.98 2.27 -14.94
CA HIS A 59 11.47 1.63 -16.16
C HIS A 59 10.51 2.49 -16.97
N ASP A 60 10.37 3.78 -16.63
CA ASP A 60 9.42 4.70 -17.26
C ASP A 60 7.99 4.12 -17.30
N LEU A 61 7.63 3.41 -16.23
CA LEU A 61 6.32 2.80 -16.07
C LEU A 61 5.44 3.73 -15.24
N GLU A 62 4.15 3.79 -15.57
CA GLU A 62 3.19 4.49 -14.71
C GLU A 62 3.22 3.88 -13.31
N TYR A 63 3.14 4.73 -12.27
CA TYR A 63 3.19 4.30 -10.87
C TYR A 63 2.13 3.24 -10.50
N ASN A 64 1.00 3.23 -11.21
CA ASN A 64 -0.10 2.29 -11.00
C ASN A 64 -0.06 1.07 -11.93
N THR A 65 1.03 0.89 -12.69
CA THR A 65 1.23 -0.27 -13.58
C THR A 65 1.08 -1.60 -12.84
N PHE A 66 1.48 -1.64 -11.57
CA PHE A 66 1.23 -2.78 -10.68
C PHE A 66 0.33 -2.36 -9.52
N SER A 67 -0.59 -3.25 -9.14
CA SER A 67 -1.35 -3.17 -7.91
C SER A 67 -0.47 -3.40 -6.68
N THR A 68 -0.98 -3.05 -5.51
CA THR A 68 -0.27 -3.24 -4.23
C THR A 68 -0.09 -4.71 -3.88
N SER A 69 -1.03 -5.57 -4.29
CA SER A 69 -0.94 -7.03 -4.13
C SER A 69 0.15 -7.61 -5.02
N GLU A 70 0.17 -7.27 -6.31
CA GLU A 70 1.18 -7.75 -7.26
C GLU A 70 2.60 -7.38 -6.80
N ILE A 71 2.83 -6.13 -6.41
CA ILE A 71 4.12 -5.69 -5.85
C ILE A 71 4.49 -6.48 -4.59
N GLY A 72 3.50 -6.78 -3.74
CA GLY A 72 3.70 -7.64 -2.58
C GLY A 72 4.21 -9.04 -2.97
N LEU A 73 3.66 -9.62 -4.04
CA LEU A 73 4.08 -10.92 -4.57
C LEU A 73 5.46 -10.84 -5.22
N LEU A 74 5.79 -9.76 -5.92
CA LEU A 74 7.12 -9.53 -6.51
C LEU A 74 8.21 -9.45 -5.43
N ILE A 75 7.96 -8.69 -4.37
CA ILE A 75 8.86 -8.63 -3.22
C ILE A 75 8.99 -10.02 -2.58
N LYS A 76 7.88 -10.73 -2.38
CA LYS A 76 7.90 -12.09 -1.81
C LYS A 76 8.77 -13.03 -2.64
N ARG A 77 8.61 -13.01 -3.97
CA ARG A 77 9.41 -13.80 -4.91
C ARG A 77 10.90 -13.46 -4.83
N ALA A 78 11.24 -12.17 -4.86
CA ALA A 78 12.62 -11.71 -4.72
C ALA A 78 13.25 -12.17 -3.39
N LYS A 79 12.52 -12.05 -2.27
CA LYS A 79 13.00 -12.52 -0.97
C LYS A 79 13.21 -14.04 -0.94
N PHE A 80 12.33 -14.80 -1.59
CA PHE A 80 12.50 -16.24 -1.73
C PHE A 80 13.77 -16.60 -2.51
N LEU A 81 14.00 -15.96 -3.66
CA LEU A 81 15.18 -16.21 -4.48
C LEU A 81 16.50 -15.89 -3.75
N TYR A 82 16.50 -14.90 -2.86
CA TYR A 82 17.68 -14.46 -2.11
C TYR A 82 17.73 -14.97 -0.66
N GLY A 83 16.82 -15.88 -0.26
CA GLY A 83 16.80 -16.45 1.09
C GLY A 83 16.57 -15.46 2.22
N MET A 84 15.89 -14.33 1.97
CA MET A 84 15.68 -13.28 2.96
C MET A 84 14.46 -13.53 3.85
N GLU A 85 14.53 -13.13 5.12
CA GLU A 85 13.39 -13.17 6.02
C GLU A 85 12.25 -12.25 5.55
N ILE A 86 11.02 -12.75 5.64
CA ILE A 86 9.83 -11.93 5.36
C ILE A 86 9.58 -11.05 6.59
N PRO A 87 9.63 -9.71 6.46
CA PRO A 87 9.36 -8.82 7.58
C PRO A 87 7.95 -9.05 8.07
N ASN A 88 7.83 -9.44 9.34
CA ASN A 88 6.55 -9.65 9.97
C ASN A 88 5.79 -8.31 10.09
N GLN A 89 4.49 -8.35 10.42
CA GLN A 89 3.68 -7.13 10.57
C GLN A 89 4.28 -6.12 11.57
N ASN A 90 4.98 -6.57 12.61
CA ASN A 90 5.65 -5.67 13.56
C ASN A 90 6.90 -5.02 12.95
N SER A 91 7.66 -5.73 12.11
CA SER A 91 8.77 -5.14 11.34
C SER A 91 8.29 -4.06 10.36
N GLN A 92 7.10 -4.25 9.76
CA GLN A 92 6.47 -3.22 8.92
C GLN A 92 6.02 -2.01 9.74
N LYS A 93 5.47 -2.23 10.94
CA LYS A 93 5.15 -1.15 11.89
C LYS A 93 6.41 -0.40 12.34
N GLU A 94 7.50 -1.10 12.67
CA GLU A 94 8.77 -0.47 13.03
C GLU A 94 9.37 0.36 11.89
N PHE A 95 9.18 -0.04 10.63
CA PHE A 95 9.57 0.78 9.49
C PHE A 95 8.73 2.06 9.40
N VAL A 96 7.42 1.97 9.60
CA VAL A 96 6.54 3.15 9.69
C VAL A 96 6.98 4.06 10.82
N TRP A 97 7.25 3.50 12.01
CA TRP A 97 7.80 4.25 13.14
C TRP A 97 9.18 4.83 12.84
N ARG A 98 10.02 4.15 12.06
CA ARG A 98 11.32 4.67 11.62
C ARG A 98 11.16 5.90 10.73
N LYS A 99 10.19 5.89 9.81
CA LYS A 99 9.87 7.06 8.98
C LYS A 99 9.25 8.20 9.78
N VAL A 100 8.48 7.90 10.83
CA VAL A 100 7.99 8.89 11.80
C VAL A 100 9.14 9.46 12.65
N ARG A 101 10.18 8.66 12.93
CA ARG A 101 11.40 9.10 13.64
C ARG A 101 12.31 9.98 12.78
N ASP A 102 12.04 10.14 11.48
CA ASP A 102 12.72 11.18 10.70
C ASP A 102 12.34 12.55 11.28
N HIS A 103 13.36 13.28 11.74
CA HIS A 103 13.24 14.51 12.53
C HIS A 103 12.31 15.55 11.90
N ASP A 104 12.26 15.61 10.57
CA ASP A 104 11.42 16.58 9.85
C ASP A 104 9.93 16.24 9.91
N ILE A 105 9.57 14.96 9.88
CA ILE A 105 8.17 14.50 10.00
C ILE A 105 7.72 14.58 11.46
N ALA A 106 8.59 14.23 12.40
CA ALA A 106 8.33 14.36 13.84
C ALA A 106 8.09 15.83 14.24
N ASN A 107 8.96 16.74 13.81
CA ASN A 107 8.81 18.18 14.09
C ASN A 107 7.55 18.76 13.45
N LEU A 108 7.18 18.31 12.25
CA LEU A 108 5.95 18.75 11.61
C LEU A 108 4.73 18.28 12.39
N TYR A 109 4.72 17.03 12.86
CA TYR A 109 3.65 16.51 13.70
C TYR A 109 3.54 17.22 15.04
N GLU A 110 4.65 17.49 15.74
CA GLU A 110 4.62 18.25 17.01
C GLU A 110 4.07 19.66 16.83
N LYS A 111 4.43 20.33 15.73
CA LYS A 111 3.99 21.71 15.44
C LYS A 111 2.54 21.79 14.96
N THR A 112 2.04 20.79 14.24
CA THR A 112 0.77 20.89 13.50
C THR A 112 -0.29 19.88 13.96
N GLY A 113 0.09 18.81 14.65
CA GLY A 113 -0.77 17.66 14.94
C GLY A 113 -1.14 16.83 13.71
N LEU A 114 -0.48 17.06 12.57
CA LEU A 114 -0.77 16.45 11.28
C LEU A 114 0.33 15.47 10.88
N MET A 115 -0.06 14.26 10.48
CA MET A 115 0.87 13.27 9.95
C MET A 115 0.59 13.04 8.47
N SER A 116 1.58 13.36 7.63
CA SER A 116 1.54 13.01 6.22
C SER A 116 1.87 11.53 6.04
N ILE A 117 0.95 10.77 5.44
CA ILE A 117 1.10 9.33 5.20
C ILE A 117 1.60 9.05 3.76
N TYR A 118 1.45 10.01 2.84
CA TYR A 118 1.80 9.89 1.42
C TYR A 118 2.62 11.10 0.91
N ASP A 119 3.33 10.94 -0.20
CA ASP A 119 4.09 12.05 -0.80
C ASP A 119 3.19 13.03 -1.58
N PHE A 120 3.74 14.24 -1.67
CA PHE A 120 3.32 15.51 -2.28
C PHE A 120 2.19 15.49 -3.34
N THR A 121 2.06 14.47 -4.20
CA THR A 121 1.04 14.46 -5.26
C THR A 121 -0.36 14.08 -4.78
N SER A 122 -0.48 13.39 -3.63
CA SER A 122 -1.76 13.10 -2.99
C SER A 122 -1.53 12.83 -1.50
N CYS A 123 -1.50 13.89 -0.71
CA CYS A 123 -1.32 13.81 0.74
C CYS A 123 -2.63 13.37 1.42
N VAL A 124 -2.64 12.18 2.03
CA VAL A 124 -3.66 11.83 3.03
C VAL A 124 -3.15 12.28 4.39
N ILE A 125 -3.78 13.33 4.90
CA ILE A 125 -3.49 13.87 6.23
C ILE A 125 -4.32 13.08 7.24
N LYS A 126 -3.65 12.32 8.09
CA LYS A 126 -4.29 11.78 9.29
C LYS A 126 -4.17 12.80 10.40
N SER A 127 -5.30 13.28 10.89
CA SER A 127 -5.39 14.16 12.05
C SER A 127 -6.45 13.65 13.00
N ASN A 128 -6.09 13.52 14.26
CA ASN A 128 -7.04 13.17 15.33
C ASN A 128 -7.81 14.42 15.84
N GLY A 129 -7.50 15.62 15.34
CA GLY A 129 -8.07 16.89 15.82
C GLY A 129 -8.72 17.78 14.76
N ILE A 130 -8.48 17.56 13.46
CA ILE A 130 -9.09 18.35 12.37
C ILE A 130 -10.61 18.18 12.34
N LEU A 131 -11.09 16.95 12.54
CA LEU A 131 -12.52 16.65 12.60
C LEU A 131 -13.05 16.97 14.00
N THR A 132 -13.29 18.26 14.24
CA THR A 132 -14.05 18.66 15.43
C THR A 132 -15.47 18.07 15.36
N ALA A 133 -16.06 17.74 16.51
CA ALA A 133 -17.44 17.22 16.57
C ALA A 133 -18.43 18.16 15.85
N LYS A 134 -18.18 19.48 15.90
CA LYS A 134 -18.96 20.50 15.20
C LYS A 134 -18.85 20.38 13.68
N LEU A 135 -17.63 20.21 13.14
CA LEU A 135 -17.40 20.04 11.71
C LEU A 135 -17.98 18.72 11.21
N ALA A 136 -17.80 17.63 11.97
CA ALA A 136 -18.38 16.33 11.65
C ALA A 136 -19.91 16.39 11.58
N GLN A 137 -20.57 17.04 12.56
CA GLN A 137 -22.02 17.24 12.53
C GLN A 137 -22.49 18.12 11.37
N ALA A 138 -21.73 19.16 11.02
CA ALA A 138 -22.06 20.01 9.88
C ALA A 138 -22.00 19.23 8.57
N LEU A 139 -20.95 18.41 8.37
CA LEU A 139 -20.81 17.54 7.20
C LEU A 139 -21.90 16.48 7.14
N GLN A 140 -22.20 15.82 8.26
CA GLN A 140 -23.29 14.85 8.35
C GLN A 140 -24.63 15.48 7.97
N LYS A 141 -24.97 16.64 8.51
CA LYS A 141 -26.22 17.35 8.18
C LYS A 141 -26.32 17.71 6.69
N SER A 142 -25.22 18.19 6.11
CA SER A 142 -25.18 18.54 4.69
C SER A 142 -25.33 17.32 3.78
N ILE A 143 -24.76 16.18 4.19
CA ILE A 143 -24.85 14.90 3.45
C ILE A 143 -26.23 14.28 3.61
N THR A 144 -26.89 14.40 4.77
CA THR A 144 -28.25 13.86 5.00
C THR A 144 -29.24 14.35 3.94
N ILE A 145 -29.15 15.61 3.52
CA ILE A 145 -30.03 16.17 2.47
C ILE A 145 -29.80 15.49 1.11
N LEU A 146 -28.59 15.01 0.86
CA LEU A 146 -28.20 14.34 -0.38
C LEU A 146 -28.47 12.83 -0.34
N GLU A 147 -28.52 12.22 0.86
CA GLU A 147 -28.77 10.79 1.07
C GLU A 147 -30.26 10.46 1.33
N ASP A 148 -31.07 11.47 1.71
CA ASP A 148 -32.51 11.38 1.97
C ASP A 148 -33.33 11.44 0.66
N VAL A 149 -32.95 10.57 -0.28
CA VAL A 149 -33.66 10.34 -1.54
C VAL A 149 -34.71 9.25 -1.32
N PRO A 150 -35.91 9.36 -1.91
CA PRO A 150 -36.91 8.29 -1.88
C PRO A 150 -36.30 6.94 -2.28
N LEU A 151 -36.79 5.86 -1.67
CA LEU A 151 -36.22 4.52 -1.83
C LEU A 151 -36.09 4.13 -3.32
N ASP A 152 -37.12 4.46 -4.11
CA ASP A 152 -37.23 4.18 -5.55
C ASP A 152 -36.26 5.02 -6.41
N SER A 153 -35.61 6.03 -5.83
CA SER A 153 -34.65 6.94 -6.47
C SER A 153 -33.23 6.78 -5.94
N LYS A 154 -33.00 5.86 -4.99
CA LYS A 154 -31.64 5.50 -4.58
C LYS A 154 -31.03 4.64 -5.66
N ASP A 155 -30.09 5.21 -6.40
CA ASP A 155 -29.25 4.50 -7.37
C ASP A 155 -28.30 3.56 -6.62
N TRP A 156 -28.81 2.38 -6.29
CA TRP A 156 -27.99 1.24 -5.91
C TRP A 156 -27.47 0.63 -7.21
N HIS A 157 -26.22 0.90 -7.52
CA HIS A 157 -25.54 0.40 -8.72
C HIS A 157 -25.71 -1.13 -8.93
N PRO A 158 -25.58 -1.61 -10.18
CA PRO A 158 -26.42 -2.68 -10.73
C PRO A 158 -26.16 -4.07 -10.14
N GLY A 159 -27.26 -4.79 -9.86
CA GLY A 159 -27.29 -6.12 -9.25
C GLY A 159 -28.28 -6.26 -8.08
N SER A 160 -29.05 -5.21 -7.79
CA SER A 160 -30.10 -5.21 -6.77
C SER A 160 -31.48 -5.23 -7.44
N GLU A 161 -32.01 -6.42 -7.68
CA GLU A 161 -33.46 -6.64 -7.72
C GLU A 161 -33.85 -7.46 -6.47
N ASP A 162 -35.07 -7.23 -5.99
CA ASP A 162 -35.70 -7.70 -4.74
C ASP A 162 -35.44 -9.17 -4.33
#